data_AF-R6MNI4-F1
#
_entry.id   AF-R6MNI4-F1
#
_cell.length_a   1.000
_cell.length_b   1.000
_cell.length_c   1.000
_cell.angle_alpha   90.00
_cell.angle_beta   90.00
_cell.angle_gamma   90.00
#
_symmetry.space_group_name_H-M   'P 1'
#
loop_
_entity.id
_entity.type
_entity.pdbx_description
1 polymer ?
#
loop_
_entity_poly.entity_id
_entity_poly.type
_entity_poly.pdbx_seq_one_letter_code
_entity_poly.pdbx_strand_id
1 'polypeptide(L)'
;MNDHILYNPLAGGGMIPTPQQDRLAQPKQLSVMVYHSPRKLQALMVFPSIFKGEHVKKEKVVEVLTGREITVEFDAPKPLQIDGETIPEVRAYRAAVSTREC
;
A
#
# COMPACT_ATOMS: atom_id res chain seq x y z
N MET A 1 0.08 6.77 -15.38
CA MET A 1 0.55 5.85 -14.34
C MET A 1 -0.57 5.70 -13.32
N ASN A 2 -0.91 4.45 -12.98
CA ASN A 2 -1.98 4.11 -12.04
C ASN A 2 -1.29 3.53 -10.81
N ASP A 3 -0.79 4.41 -9.96
CA ASP A 3 -0.07 4.01 -8.76
C ASP A 3 -1.12 3.77 -7.67
N HIS A 4 -1.23 2.53 -7.24
CA HIS A 4 -2.15 2.13 -6.18
C HIS A 4 -1.33 1.88 -4.91
N ILE A 5 -1.73 2.53 -3.82
CA ILE A 5 -1.02 2.50 -2.55
C ILE A 5 -1.89 1.78 -1.52
N LEU A 6 -1.40 0.67 -0.98
CA LEU A 6 -2.10 -0.11 0.06
C LEU A 6 -1.28 -0.10 1.36
N TYR A 7 -1.98 0.14 2.47
CA TYR A 7 -1.41 0.43 3.79
C TYR A 7 -1.54 -0.71 4.82
N ASN A 8 -2.32 -1.74 4.53
CA ASN A 8 -2.69 -2.76 5.51
C ASN A 8 -2.24 -4.16 5.08
N PRO A 9 -1.89 -5.08 6.02
CA PRO A 9 -1.50 -6.45 5.68
C PRO A 9 -2.67 -7.25 5.11
N LEU A 10 -3.90 -6.80 5.31
CA LEU A 10 -5.10 -7.40 4.75
C LEU A 10 -5.97 -6.30 4.12
N ALA A 11 -6.17 -6.37 2.82
CA ALA A 11 -7.22 -5.60 2.15
C ALA A 11 -8.45 -6.50 1.94
N GLY A 12 -9.65 -5.92 1.95
CA GLY A 12 -10.89 -6.65 1.75
C GLY A 12 -10.82 -7.60 0.54
N GLY A 13 -11.31 -8.82 0.67
CA GLY A 13 -11.23 -9.86 -0.37
C GLY A 13 -10.08 -10.86 -0.26
N GLY A 14 -9.36 -10.91 0.86
CA GLY A 14 -8.30 -11.90 1.11
C GLY A 14 -6.95 -11.55 0.47
N MET A 15 -6.77 -10.30 0.05
CA MET A 15 -5.49 -9.80 -0.44
C MET A 15 -4.52 -9.59 0.73
N ILE A 16 -3.25 -9.96 0.55
CA ILE A 16 -2.18 -9.78 1.53
C ILE A 16 -1.13 -8.82 0.94
N PRO A 17 -1.32 -7.48 1.02
CA PRO A 17 -0.46 -6.51 0.35
C PRO A 17 0.92 -6.40 1.00
N THR A 18 0.98 -6.52 2.34
CA THR A 18 2.21 -6.41 3.12
C THR A 18 2.38 -7.66 4.01
N PRO A 19 2.76 -8.82 3.45
CA PRO A 19 2.80 -10.11 4.16
C PRO A 19 3.80 -10.12 5.33
N GLN A 20 4.81 -9.24 5.29
CA GLN A 20 5.83 -9.11 6.33
C GLN A 20 5.49 -8.04 7.38
N GLN A 21 4.33 -7.40 7.30
CA GLN A 21 3.93 -6.39 8.28
C GLN A 21 3.55 -7.06 9.59
N ASP A 22 4.40 -6.88 10.60
CA ASP A 22 4.13 -7.29 11.96
C ASP A 22 3.49 -6.14 12.74
N ARG A 23 2.22 -6.31 13.15
CA ARG A 23 1.47 -5.34 13.94
C ARG A 23 1.93 -5.26 15.40
N LEU A 24 2.62 -6.28 15.88
CA LEU A 24 3.10 -6.40 17.26
C LEU A 24 4.58 -5.99 17.38
N ALA A 25 5.28 -5.83 16.26
CA ALA A 25 6.68 -5.41 16.25
C ALA A 25 6.87 -4.05 16.95
N GLN A 26 7.89 -3.98 17.80
CA GLN A 26 8.39 -2.74 18.38
C GLN A 26 9.74 -2.38 17.73
N PRO A 27 9.92 -1.17 17.19
CA PRO A 27 8.95 -0.07 17.17
C PRO A 27 7.79 -0.31 16.21
N LYS A 28 6.60 0.20 16.56
CA LYS A 28 5.43 0.19 15.67
C LYS A 28 5.80 0.91 14.36
N GLN A 29 5.53 0.26 13.24
CA GLN A 29 5.84 0.76 11.90
C GLN A 29 4.65 0.56 10.97
N LEU A 30 4.59 1.40 9.95
CA LEU A 30 3.63 1.32 8.86
C LEU A 30 4.34 0.70 7.67
N SER A 31 3.64 -0.14 6.92
CA SER A 31 4.12 -0.66 5.65
C SER A 31 3.22 -0.15 4.54
N VAL A 32 3.83 0.38 3.50
CA VAL A 32 3.15 0.89 2.32
C VAL A 32 3.63 0.12 1.11
N MET A 33 2.71 -0.53 0.42
CA MET A 33 2.97 -1.16 -0.86
C MET A 33 2.69 -0.17 -1.98
N VAL A 34 3.69 0.10 -2.80
CA VAL A 34 3.61 0.89 -4.03
C VAL A 34 3.63 -0.06 -5.21
N TYR A 35 2.62 0.06 -6.06
CA TYR A 35 2.51 -0.74 -7.28
C TYR A 35 2.91 0.10 -8.49
N HIS A 36 4.15 -0.05 -8.96
CA HIS A 36 4.66 0.65 -10.14
C HIS A 36 4.69 -0.33 -11.32
N SER A 37 3.80 -0.16 -12.30
CA SER A 37 3.87 -0.98 -13.51
C SER A 37 3.72 -0.14 -14.76
N PRO A 38 4.72 -0.17 -15.67
CA PRO A 38 4.63 0.56 -16.93
C PRO A 38 3.56 -0.04 -17.86
N ARG A 39 3.11 -1.28 -17.63
CA ARG A 39 2.14 -1.98 -18.47
C ARG A 39 1.04 -2.63 -17.63
N LYS A 40 -0.22 -2.27 -17.90
CA LYS A 40 -1.42 -2.87 -17.24
C LYS A 40 -1.44 -4.40 -17.29
N LEU A 41 -0.91 -5.00 -18.36
CA LEU A 41 -0.87 -6.45 -18.50
C LEU A 41 0.16 -7.11 -17.56
N GLN A 42 1.30 -6.46 -17.34
CA GLN A 42 2.29 -6.91 -16.34
C GLN A 42 1.71 -6.80 -14.93
N ALA A 43 0.96 -5.73 -14.69
CA ALA A 43 0.24 -5.55 -13.43
C ALA A 43 -0.75 -6.71 -13.18
N LEU A 44 -1.59 -6.99 -14.17
CA LEU A 44 -2.61 -8.03 -14.10
C LEU A 44 -2.02 -9.43 -13.89
N MET A 45 -0.85 -9.73 -14.46
CA MET A 45 -0.18 -11.02 -14.25
C MET A 45 0.38 -11.19 -12.84
N VAL A 46 0.80 -10.11 -12.19
CA VAL A 46 1.32 -10.14 -10.81
C VAL A 46 0.18 -10.07 -9.78
N PHE A 47 -0.98 -9.52 -10.14
CA PHE A 47 -2.12 -9.36 -9.24
C PHE A 47 -2.56 -10.66 -8.51
N PRO A 48 -2.67 -11.84 -9.15
CA PRO A 48 -3.00 -13.10 -8.45
C PRO A 48 -2.00 -13.49 -7.36
N SER A 49 -0.74 -13.07 -7.47
CA SER A 49 0.28 -13.38 -6.47
C SER A 49 0.12 -12.58 -5.17
N ILE A 50 -0.69 -11.51 -5.17
CA ILE A 50 -1.03 -10.72 -3.97
C ILE A 50 -1.85 -11.56 -2.97
N PHE A 51 -2.72 -12.45 -3.47
CA PHE A 51 -3.50 -13.34 -2.60
C PHE A 51 -2.64 -14.37 -1.87
N LYS A 52 -1.44 -14.65 -2.38
CA LYS A 52 -0.47 -15.56 -1.77
C LYS A 52 0.64 -14.83 -1.01
N GLY A 53 0.70 -13.51 -1.09
CA GLY A 53 1.82 -12.71 -0.56
C GLY A 53 3.13 -12.88 -1.32
N GLU A 54 3.14 -13.48 -2.52
CA GLU A 54 4.36 -13.72 -3.30
C GLU A 54 4.72 -12.55 -4.22
N HIS A 55 3.82 -11.59 -4.39
CA HIS A 55 3.99 -10.39 -5.20
C HIS A 55 5.17 -9.53 -4.74
N VAL A 56 5.52 -9.57 -3.44
CA VAL A 56 6.70 -8.86 -2.89
C VAL A 56 8.02 -9.32 -3.51
N LYS A 57 8.09 -10.53 -4.09
CA LYS A 57 9.27 -11.02 -4.82
C LYS A 57 9.41 -10.39 -6.22
N LYS A 58 8.40 -9.64 -6.68
CA LYS A 58 8.36 -8.99 -7.99
C LYS A 58 8.73 -7.52 -7.85
N GLU A 59 9.95 -7.24 -7.37
CA GLU A 59 10.50 -5.89 -7.11
C GLU A 59 10.41 -4.94 -8.32
N LYS A 60 10.38 -5.49 -9.54
CA LYS A 60 10.18 -4.73 -10.78
C LYS A 60 8.78 -4.11 -10.92
N VAL A 61 7.83 -4.51 -10.07
CA VAL A 61 6.41 -4.14 -10.16
C VAL A 61 5.84 -3.69 -8.81
N VAL A 62 6.38 -4.25 -7.72
CA VAL A 62 5.92 -4.01 -6.36
C VAL A 62 7.09 -3.53 -5.54
N GLU A 63 6.90 -2.44 -4.84
CA GLU A 63 7.82 -1.93 -3.82
C GLU A 63 7.08 -1.86 -2.48
N VAL A 64 7.75 -2.25 -1.39
CA VAL A 64 7.19 -2.14 -0.04
C VAL A 64 8.11 -1.25 0.78
N LEU A 65 7.59 -0.10 1.20
CA LEU A 65 8.27 0.88 2.04
C LEU A 65 7.78 0.74 3.47
N THR A 66 8.67 0.87 4.45
CA THR A 66 8.31 0.86 5.87
C THR A 66 8.76 2.13 6.56
N GLY A 67 7.97 2.62 7.51
CA GLY A 67 8.28 3.85 8.23
C GLY A 67 7.28 4.15 9.34
N ARG A 68 7.65 5.05 10.27
CA ARG A 68 6.72 5.53 11.31
C ARG A 68 5.78 6.62 10.80
N GLU A 69 6.19 7.29 9.74
CA GLU A 69 5.49 8.37 9.08
C GLU A 69 5.73 8.23 7.58
N ILE A 70 4.64 8.32 6.81
CA ILE A 70 4.66 8.19 5.36
C ILE A 70 3.85 9.33 4.78
N THR A 71 4.50 10.09 3.91
CA THR A 71 3.87 11.16 3.13
C THR A 71 3.82 10.73 1.69
N VAL A 72 2.64 10.83 1.09
CA VAL A 72 2.41 10.56 -0.32
C VAL A 72 1.92 11.82 -0.99
N GLU A 73 2.57 12.20 -2.07
CA GLU A 73 2.20 13.32 -2.92
C GLU A 73 1.92 12.80 -4.33
N PHE A 74 0.88 13.34 -4.97
CA PHE A 74 0.48 12.97 -6.32
C PHE A 74 0.73 14.14 -7.27
N ASP A 75 1.32 13.87 -8.43
CA ASP A 75 1.56 14.88 -9.48
C ASP A 75 0.26 15.54 -10.01
N ALA A 76 -0.88 14.87 -9.84
CA ALA A 76 -2.20 15.35 -10.21
C ALA A 76 -3.24 14.83 -9.19
N PRO A 77 -4.42 15.47 -9.05
CA PRO A 77 -5.47 14.98 -8.16
C PRO A 77 -5.87 13.53 -8.47
N LYS A 78 -5.90 12.68 -7.44
CA LYS A 78 -6.27 11.26 -7.54
C LYS A 78 -7.37 10.90 -6.54
N PRO A 79 -8.26 9.94 -6.87
CA PRO A 79 -9.15 9.38 -5.88
C PRO A 79 -8.35 8.54 -4.87
N LEU A 80 -8.51 8.83 -3.59
CA LEU A 80 -7.92 8.07 -2.49
C LEU A 80 -9.00 7.23 -1.82
N GLN A 81 -8.72 5.95 -1.56
CA GLN A 81 -9.61 5.11 -0.78
C GLN A 81 -9.10 4.95 0.65
N ILE A 82 -9.95 5.24 1.63
CA ILE A 82 -9.69 5.05 3.06
C ILE A 82 -10.84 4.22 3.62
N ASP A 83 -10.53 3.05 4.17
CA ASP A 83 -11.50 2.14 4.81
C ASP A 83 -12.76 1.82 3.96
N GLY A 84 -12.60 1.79 2.63
CA GLY A 84 -13.68 1.54 1.68
C GLY A 84 -14.42 2.79 1.19
N GLU A 85 -14.20 3.95 1.83
CA GLU A 85 -14.69 5.24 1.36
C GLU A 85 -13.75 5.84 0.33
N THR A 86 -14.30 6.49 -0.71
CA THR A 86 -13.52 7.16 -1.74
C THR A 86 -13.55 8.66 -1.54
N ILE A 87 -12.38 9.25 -1.31
CA ILE A 87 -12.16 10.69 -1.24
C ILE A 87 -11.69 11.16 -2.61
N PRO A 88 -12.48 11.96 -3.36
CA PRO A 88 -12.07 12.45 -4.67
C PRO A 88 -11.00 13.54 -4.54
N GLU A 89 -10.22 13.73 -5.61
CA GLU A 89 -9.30 14.87 -5.82
C GLU A 89 -8.21 15.09 -4.75
N VAL A 90 -7.69 14.02 -4.15
CA VAL A 90 -6.57 14.11 -3.20
C VAL A 90 -5.26 14.41 -3.93
N ARG A 91 -4.51 15.39 -3.43
CA ARG A 91 -3.15 15.74 -3.92
C ARG A 91 -2.03 15.22 -3.02
N ALA A 92 -2.28 15.13 -1.73
CA ALA A 92 -1.33 14.57 -0.79
C ALA A 92 -2.05 14.00 0.44
N TYR A 93 -1.45 13.01 1.07
CA TYR A 93 -1.86 12.57 2.40
C TYR A 93 -0.64 12.17 3.24
N ARG A 94 -0.81 12.23 4.55
CA ARG A 94 0.19 11.84 5.54
C ARG A 94 -0.40 10.81 6.47
N ALA A 95 0.27 9.68 6.62
CA ALA A 95 -0.07 8.63 7.56
C ALA A 95 1.06 8.50 8.59
N ALA A 96 0.71 8.49 9.88
CA ALA A 96 1.67 8.31 10.96
C ALA A 96 1.16 7.27 11.96
N VAL A 97 2.08 6.53 12.57
CA VAL A 97 1.75 5.61 13.66
C VAL A 97 1.20 6.43 14.81
N SER A 98 -0.07 6.20 15.15
CA SER A 98 -0.63 6.74 16.38
C SER A 98 -0.09 5.94 17.56
N THR A 99 0.85 6.53 18.31
CA THR A 99 1.18 6.10 19.67
C THR A 99 0.21 6.76 20.64
N ARG A 100 -1.10 6.47 20.51
CA ARG A 100 -1.99 6.65 21.65
C ARG A 100 -1.90 5.37 22.47
N GLU A 101 -1.34 5.50 23.66
CA GLU A 101 -1.52 4.52 24.73
C GLU A 101 -3.03 4.49 25.01
N CYS A 102 -3.66 3.36 24.71
CA CYS A 102 -4.97 3.01 25.22
C CYS A 102 -4.78 2.23 26.51
#